data_AF-A0A5Q6RJX4-F1
#
_entry.id   AF-A0A5Q6RJX4-F1
#
_cell.length_a   1.000
_cell.length_b   1.000
_cell.length_c   1.000
_cell.angle_alpha   90.00
_cell.angle_beta   90.00
_cell.angle_gamma   90.00
#
_symmetry.space_group_name_H-M   'P 1'
#
loop_
_entity.id
_entity.type
_entity.pdbx_description
1 polymer ?
#
loop_
_entity_poly.entity_id
_entity_poly.type
_entity_poly.pdbx_seq_one_letter_code
_entity_poly.pdbx_strand_id
1 'polypeptide(L)'
;MSWIGRRAKRLVDIVLTVASGSIDPADYAGPHSTAVGAYEAAIRRRDRTGDRSEDNLRDRLYESGLGEAYTERTSPEAGVLFEAWAEGAAPGEVRKRLGRLS
;
A
#
# COMPACT_ATOMS: atom_id res chain seq x y z
N MET A 1 4.86 5.80 -36.08
CA MET A 1 5.22 6.45 -34.81
C MET A 1 4.36 5.85 -33.70
N SER A 2 4.93 4.95 -32.90
CA SER A 2 4.17 4.06 -32.00
C SER A 2 4.05 4.64 -30.58
N TRP A 3 2.84 4.67 -30.04
CA TRP A 3 2.40 5.32 -28.79
C TRP A 3 2.86 4.59 -27.51
N ILE A 4 3.75 3.59 -27.64
CA ILE A 4 4.15 2.66 -26.58
C ILE A 4 5.39 3.18 -25.81
N GLY A 5 6.16 4.12 -26.39
CA GLY A 5 7.43 4.59 -25.82
C GLY A 5 7.35 5.48 -24.57
N ARG A 6 6.16 5.95 -24.18
CA ARG A 6 6.01 6.86 -23.02
C ARG A 6 5.62 6.17 -21.71
N ARG A 7 5.13 4.93 -21.76
CA ARG A 7 4.67 4.20 -20.56
C ARG A 7 5.79 3.39 -19.91
N ALA A 8 6.75 2.91 -20.69
CA ALA A 8 7.91 2.18 -20.19
C ALA A 8 8.94 3.05 -19.45
N LYS A 9 8.99 4.36 -19.74
CA LYS A 9 9.98 5.26 -19.14
C LYS A 9 9.64 5.64 -17.69
N ARG A 10 8.37 5.53 -17.27
CA ARG A 10 7.95 5.82 -15.89
C ARG A 10 8.24 4.71 -14.89
N LEU A 11 8.37 3.47 -15.35
CA LEU A 11 8.69 2.33 -14.47
C LEU A 11 10.18 2.27 -14.14
N VAL A 12 11.04 2.71 -15.05
CA VAL A 12 12.50 2.71 -14.83
C VAL A 12 12.92 3.78 -13.81
N ASP A 13 12.24 4.93 -13.75
CA ASP A 13 12.51 5.97 -12.74
C ASP A 13 12.13 5.54 -11.31
N ILE A 14 11.05 4.75 -11.15
CA ILE A 14 10.63 4.23 -9.85
C ILE A 14 11.62 3.18 -9.34
N VAL A 15 12.11 2.32 -10.23
CA VAL A 15 13.03 1.23 -9.85
C VAL A 15 14.44 1.74 -9.56
N LEU A 16 14.92 2.80 -10.22
CA LEU A 16 16.25 3.34 -9.93
C LEU A 16 16.33 4.19 -8.64
N THR A 17 15.20 4.72 -8.16
CA THR A 17 15.14 5.50 -6.91
C THR A 17 15.27 4.63 -5.67
N VAL A 18 14.98 3.33 -5.77
CA VAL A 18 15.16 2.38 -4.65
C VAL A 18 16.65 2.11 -4.34
N ALA A 19 17.56 2.41 -5.27
CA ALA A 19 18.98 2.05 -5.16
C ALA A 19 19.91 3.19 -4.69
N SER A 20 19.40 4.39 -4.42
CA SER A 20 20.23 5.52 -3.96
C SER A 20 19.50 6.26 -2.86
N GLY A 21 20.16 6.37 -1.71
CA GLY A 21 19.56 6.79 -0.46
C GLY A 21 18.86 8.15 -0.49
N SER A 22 17.97 8.27 0.50
CA SER A 22 17.14 9.43 0.86
C SER A 22 15.75 9.41 0.23
N ILE A 23 14.87 8.56 0.79
CA ILE A 23 13.44 8.89 0.81
C ILE A 23 13.30 10.03 1.83
N ASP A 24 12.95 11.22 1.37
CA ASP A 24 12.64 12.35 2.24
C ASP A 24 11.50 11.96 3.19
N PRO A 25 11.60 12.26 4.50
CA PRO A 25 10.54 11.92 5.47
C PRO A 25 9.19 12.60 5.18
N ALA A 26 9.18 13.68 4.39
CA ALA A 26 7.97 14.32 3.89
C ALA A 26 7.28 13.53 2.76
N ASP A 27 8.04 12.75 1.97
CA ASP A 27 7.49 11.86 0.94
C ASP A 27 6.88 10.59 1.59
N TYR A 28 7.39 10.19 2.77
CA TYR A 28 6.92 9.05 3.56
C TYR A 28 5.50 9.22 4.16
N ALA A 29 4.99 10.45 4.29
CA ALA A 29 3.63 10.71 4.76
C ALA A 29 2.55 10.36 3.70
N GLY A 30 2.91 10.45 2.42
CA GLY A 30 2.04 10.11 1.28
C GLY A 30 1.63 8.63 1.19
N PRO A 31 2.56 7.67 1.24
CA PRO A 31 2.26 6.24 1.16
C PRO A 31 1.50 5.73 2.39
N HIS A 32 1.75 6.25 3.60
CA HIS A 32 0.98 5.87 4.79
C HIS A 32 -0.49 6.29 4.72
N SER A 33 -0.76 7.53 4.31
CA SER A 33 -2.15 7.99 4.12
C SER A 33 -2.88 7.15 3.07
N THR A 34 -2.18 6.84 1.96
CA THR A 34 -2.71 6.01 0.87
C THR A 34 -2.97 4.57 1.31
N ALA A 35 -2.06 3.98 2.09
CA ALA A 35 -2.19 2.63 2.65
C ALA A 35 -3.38 2.51 3.61
N VAL A 36 -3.55 3.50 4.50
CA VAL A 36 -4.72 3.55 5.39
C VAL A 36 -6.01 3.69 4.59
N GLY A 37 -6.02 4.53 3.55
CA GLY A 37 -7.18 4.69 2.66
C GLY A 37 -7.55 3.39 1.92
N ALA A 38 -6.56 2.65 1.43
CA ALA A 38 -6.75 1.33 0.82
C ALA A 38 -7.32 0.32 1.83
N TYR A 39 -6.81 0.31 3.05
CA TYR A 39 -7.31 -0.53 4.14
C TYR A 39 -8.76 -0.20 4.51
N GLU A 40 -9.12 1.09 4.63
CA GLU A 40 -10.49 1.54 4.87
C GLU A 40 -11.44 1.11 3.73
N ALA A 41 -11.00 1.16 2.48
CA ALA A 41 -11.77 0.67 1.35
C ALA A 41 -11.98 -0.86 1.42
N ALA A 42 -10.96 -1.61 1.85
CA ALA A 42 -11.04 -3.06 2.00
C ALA A 42 -12.02 -3.46 3.10
N ILE A 43 -12.00 -2.76 4.25
CA ILE A 43 -12.97 -2.96 5.34
C ILE A 43 -14.40 -2.68 4.85
N ARG A 44 -14.65 -1.56 4.17
CA ARG A 44 -15.99 -1.26 3.63
C ARG A 44 -16.51 -2.37 2.69
N ARG A 45 -15.63 -2.98 1.91
CA ARG A 45 -15.98 -4.13 1.05
C ARG A 45 -16.23 -5.38 1.88
N ARG A 46 -15.41 -5.68 2.89
CA ARG A 46 -15.61 -6.78 3.84
C ARG A 46 -16.96 -6.67 4.54
N ASP A 47 -17.34 -5.48 5.00
CA ASP A 47 -18.62 -5.26 5.69
C ASP A 47 -19.82 -5.45 4.76
N ARG A 48 -19.69 -5.06 3.48
CA ARG A 48 -20.75 -5.21 2.47
C ARG A 48 -20.90 -6.64 1.97
N THR A 49 -19.79 -7.33 1.75
CA THR A 49 -19.74 -8.62 1.03
C THR A 49 -19.50 -9.82 1.94
N GLY A 50 -19.01 -9.60 3.15
CA GLY A 50 -18.51 -10.65 4.03
C GLY A 50 -17.12 -11.17 3.65
N ASP A 51 -16.49 -10.65 2.59
CA ASP A 51 -15.19 -11.12 2.11
C ASP A 51 -14.05 -10.69 3.04
N ARG A 52 -13.50 -11.68 3.75
CA ARG A 52 -12.37 -11.53 4.68
C ARG A 52 -11.05 -12.02 4.09
N SER A 53 -11.04 -12.42 2.81
CA SER A 53 -9.81 -12.86 2.15
C SER A 53 -8.76 -11.76 2.17
N GLU A 54 -7.48 -12.15 2.21
CA GLU A 54 -6.39 -11.19 2.01
C GLU A 54 -6.42 -10.58 0.60
N ASP A 55 -6.99 -11.29 -0.39
CA ASP A 55 -7.08 -10.81 -1.77
C ASP A 55 -7.94 -9.55 -1.88
N ASN A 56 -8.98 -9.40 -1.05
CA ASN A 56 -9.73 -8.15 -0.97
C ASN A 56 -8.83 -6.95 -0.58
N LEU A 57 -7.93 -7.14 0.40
CA LEU A 57 -6.97 -6.10 0.78
C LEU A 57 -5.94 -5.85 -0.32
N ARG A 58 -5.41 -6.91 -0.93
CA ARG A 58 -4.44 -6.81 -2.04
C ARG A 58 -5.04 -6.04 -3.22
N ASP A 59 -6.26 -6.33 -3.62
CA ASP A 59 -6.98 -5.62 -4.68
C ASP A 59 -6.97 -4.10 -4.43
N ARG A 60 -7.30 -3.68 -3.21
CA ARG A 60 -7.36 -2.25 -2.85
C ARG A 60 -5.98 -1.60 -2.85
N LEU A 61 -4.95 -2.34 -2.43
CA LEU A 61 -3.57 -1.87 -2.48
C LEU A 61 -3.09 -1.70 -3.92
N TYR A 62 -3.40 -2.63 -4.82
CA TYR A 62 -3.11 -2.52 -6.25
C TYR A 62 -3.83 -1.34 -6.90
N GLU A 63 -5.12 -1.15 -6.63
CA GLU A 63 -5.88 0.00 -7.13
C GLU A 63 -5.34 1.34 -6.64
N SER A 64 -4.72 1.36 -5.46
CA SER A 64 -4.10 2.55 -4.87
C SER A 64 -2.65 2.76 -5.30
N GLY A 65 -2.10 1.90 -6.17
CA GLY A 65 -0.72 1.98 -6.65
C GLY A 65 0.33 1.45 -5.66
N LEU A 66 -0.10 0.86 -4.54
CA LEU A 66 0.76 0.29 -3.50
C LEU A 66 0.94 -1.23 -3.63
N GLY A 67 0.27 -1.86 -4.59
CA GLY A 67 0.20 -3.30 -4.75
C GLY A 67 1.57 -3.99 -4.81
N GLU A 68 2.52 -3.49 -5.59
CA GLU A 68 3.86 -4.09 -5.68
C GLU A 68 4.63 -3.99 -4.35
N ALA A 69 4.70 -2.80 -3.76
CA ALA A 69 5.46 -2.57 -2.52
C ALA A 69 4.86 -3.25 -1.27
N TYR A 70 3.54 -3.49 -1.26
CA TYR A 70 2.87 -4.06 -0.10
C TYR A 70 2.52 -5.54 -0.26
N THR A 71 2.20 -6.02 -1.47
CA THR A 71 1.80 -7.43 -1.66
C THR A 71 2.99 -8.38 -1.52
N GLU A 72 4.20 -7.94 -1.89
CA GLU A 72 5.42 -8.73 -1.67
C GLU A 72 5.84 -8.78 -0.20
N ARG A 73 5.16 -8.03 0.69
CA ARG A 73 5.46 -7.92 2.13
C ARG A 73 6.93 -7.57 2.41
N THR A 74 7.56 -6.86 1.49
CA THR A 74 8.96 -6.43 1.57
C THR A 74 9.16 -5.22 2.47
N SER A 75 8.06 -4.61 2.93
CA SER A 75 8.03 -3.44 3.80
C SER A 75 7.37 -3.77 5.17
N PRO A 76 7.86 -3.22 6.28
CA PRO A 76 7.24 -3.41 7.60
C PRO A 76 5.79 -2.88 7.65
N GLU A 77 5.48 -1.86 6.86
CA GLU A 77 4.14 -1.30 6.68
C GLU A 77 3.17 -2.33 6.11
N ALA A 78 3.62 -3.15 5.16
CA ALA A 78 2.83 -4.25 4.64
C ALA A 78 2.55 -5.29 5.72
N GLY A 79 3.56 -5.65 6.53
CA GLY A 79 3.38 -6.53 7.68
C GLY A 79 2.25 -6.03 8.60
N VAL A 80 2.29 -4.75 8.96
CA VAL A 80 1.26 -4.11 9.79
C VAL A 80 -0.14 -4.20 9.14
N LEU A 81 -0.27 -3.95 7.83
CA LEU A 81 -1.57 -4.02 7.16
C LEU A 81 -2.14 -5.44 7.16
N PHE A 82 -1.33 -6.44 6.81
CA PHE A 82 -1.78 -7.83 6.72
C PHE A 82 -2.07 -8.46 8.09
N GLU A 83 -1.26 -8.15 9.11
CA GLU A 83 -1.56 -8.56 10.49
C GLU A 83 -2.84 -7.90 10.99
N ALA A 84 -2.99 -6.58 10.81
CA ALA A 84 -4.21 -5.87 11.19
C ALA A 84 -5.44 -6.44 10.50
N TRP A 85 -5.32 -6.81 9.21
CA TRP A 85 -6.41 -7.44 8.47
C TRP A 85 -6.82 -8.79 9.04
N ALA A 86 -5.83 -9.64 9.34
CA ALA A 86 -6.05 -10.96 9.94
C ALA A 86 -6.70 -10.85 11.33
N GLU A 87 -6.27 -9.87 12.12
CA GLU A 87 -6.86 -9.54 13.43
C GLU A 87 -8.26 -8.91 13.32
N GLY A 88 -8.62 -8.37 12.16
CA GLY A 88 -9.83 -7.56 11.98
C GLY A 88 -9.75 -6.21 12.70
N ALA A 89 -8.54 -5.66 12.82
CA ALA A 89 -8.28 -4.40 13.51
C ALA A 89 -8.97 -3.21 12.82
N ALA A 90 -9.39 -2.24 13.62
CA ALA A 90 -10.03 -1.02 13.14
C ALA A 90 -9.03 -0.11 12.39
N PRO A 91 -9.47 0.70 11.41
CA PRO A 91 -8.59 1.60 10.66
C PRO A 91 -7.78 2.57 11.54
N GLY A 92 -8.37 3.04 12.63
CA GLY A 92 -7.70 3.93 13.58
C GLY A 92 -6.51 3.27 14.28
N GLU A 93 -6.53 1.95 14.44
CA GLU A 93 -5.41 1.20 15.00
C GLU A 93 -4.30 1.01 13.97
N VAL A 94 -4.64 0.72 12.71
CA VAL A 94 -3.69 0.68 11.60
C VAL A 94 -2.96 2.02 11.46
N ARG A 95 -3.69 3.14 11.48
CA ARG A 95 -3.08 4.48 11.43
C ARG A 95 -2.07 4.71 12.56
N LYS A 96 -2.37 4.25 13.78
CA LYS A 96 -1.44 4.32 14.91
C LYS A 96 -0.22 3.42 14.74
N ARG A 97 -0.40 2.19 14.26
CA ARG A 97 0.69 1.23 14.03
C ARG A 97 1.65 1.74 12.95
N LEU A 98 1.12 2.20 11.81
CA LEU A 98 1.93 2.78 10.73
C LEU A 98 2.63 4.07 11.15
N GLY A 99 1.96 4.94 11.91
CA GLY A 99 2.58 6.16 12.44
C GLY A 99 3.72 5.94 13.43
N ARG A 100 3.92 4.73 13.95
CA ARG A 100 5.07 4.36 14.81
C ARG A 100 6.28 3.84 14.00
N LEU A 101 6.10 3.55 12.71
CA LEU A 101 7.16 3.13 11.81
C LEU A 101 7.91 4.31 11.17
N SER A 102 7.35 5.53 11.30
CA SER A 102 7.94 6.79 10.81
C SER A 102 8.89 7.44 11.82
#